data_AF-A0A957NIT4-F1
#
_entry.id   AF-A0A957NIT4-F1
#
_cell.length_a   1.000
_cell.length_b   1.000
_cell.length_c   1.000
_cell.angle_alpha   90.00
_cell.angle_beta   90.00
_cell.angle_gamma   90.00
#
_symmetry.space_group_name_H-M   'P 1'
#
loop_
_entity.id
_entity.type
_entity.pdbx_description
1 polymer ?
#
loop_
_entity_poly.entity_id
_entity_poly.type
_entity_poly.pdbx_seq_one_letter_code
_entity_poly.pdbx_strand_id
1 'polypeptide(L)'
;MGIQLIPPKPTAEKTVGEIVAADYRAAEVFNTYGIDFCCGGQMPLGEACTEQGVRVEEVLQELEQVTQAASSPFERYDQWEQDFLTDYIVNQHHAYTKRMIPQLREFSATVADVHGDSHPETRSIAQLWQEASGDLAAHMQKEELLLFPYIKRLVQGQKEGRPPVAPPFGSARQLIQEMEDDHEATGDHLAQIETLSNGFTPPQDACNTYRALYAYLAEFDASTKKHVHLENNILFPKTIDLEEQLRSSAIDTETLDLRQLPPPERHPLIFQTFENLEPGRSFILINDHDPKPLYYQFQFEREGQFTWEYLEQGPRDWRVRVGRADPAS
;
A
#
# COMPACT_ATOMS: atom_id res chain seq x y z
N MET A 1 12.70 27.74 5.01
CA MET A 1 11.24 27.86 4.83
C MET A 1 10.86 26.95 3.68
N GLY A 2 10.46 25.72 3.97
CA GLY A 2 9.87 24.86 2.94
C GLY A 2 8.54 25.48 2.52
N ILE A 3 8.29 25.54 1.22
CA ILE A 3 6.99 25.97 0.69
C ILE A 3 5.97 24.96 1.22
N GLN A 4 5.10 25.39 2.11
CA GLN A 4 3.97 24.59 2.57
C GLN A 4 3.01 24.52 1.39
N LEU A 5 3.17 23.49 0.55
CA LEU A 5 2.33 23.26 -0.61
C LEU A 5 0.95 22.85 -0.09
N ILE A 6 -0.02 23.77 -0.22
CA ILE A 6 -1.43 23.51 0.04
C ILE A 6 -1.81 22.25 -0.77
N PRO A 7 -2.48 21.25 -0.16
CA PRO A 7 -2.91 20.06 -0.90
C PRO A 7 -3.82 20.48 -2.07
N PRO A 8 -3.77 19.73 -3.19
CA PRO A 8 -4.60 20.06 -4.34
C PRO A 8 -6.07 20.03 -3.96
N LYS A 9 -6.86 20.97 -4.49
CA LYS A 9 -8.30 21.05 -4.25
C LYS A 9 -8.97 19.69 -4.54
N PRO A 10 -9.78 19.15 -3.62
CA PRO A 10 -10.51 17.89 -3.86
C PRO A 10 -11.54 18.09 -4.98
N THR A 11 -11.84 17.01 -5.71
CA THR A 11 -12.85 16.97 -6.76
C THR A 11 -13.72 15.72 -6.59
N ALA A 12 -14.87 15.66 -7.26
CA ALA A 12 -15.81 14.55 -7.13
C ALA A 12 -15.28 13.24 -7.74
N GLU A 13 -14.35 13.33 -8.69
CA GLU A 13 -13.75 12.20 -9.40
C GLU A 13 -12.59 11.59 -8.63
N LYS A 14 -11.98 12.33 -7.68
CA LYS A 14 -10.97 11.76 -6.80
C LYS A 14 -11.60 10.76 -5.86
N THR A 15 -10.86 9.70 -5.59
CA THR A 15 -11.29 8.71 -4.60
C THR A 15 -11.23 9.32 -3.20
N VAL A 16 -12.07 8.83 -2.30
CA VAL A 16 -12.11 9.28 -0.90
C VAL A 16 -10.73 9.06 -0.24
N GLY A 17 -10.08 7.92 -0.52
CA GLY A 17 -8.75 7.58 -0.06
C GLY A 17 -7.67 8.54 -0.55
N GLU A 18 -7.67 8.93 -1.82
CA GLU A 18 -6.72 9.93 -2.34
C GLU A 18 -6.86 11.29 -1.65
N ILE A 19 -8.09 11.67 -1.29
CA ILE A 19 -8.35 12.94 -0.61
C ILE A 19 -7.77 12.90 0.82
N VAL A 20 -8.02 11.82 1.57
CA VAL A 20 -7.47 11.66 2.94
C VAL A 20 -5.94 11.48 2.92
N ALA A 21 -5.39 10.77 1.93
CA ALA A 21 -3.94 10.60 1.80
C ALA A 21 -3.21 11.93 1.56
N ALA A 22 -3.84 12.85 0.82
CA ALA A 22 -3.31 14.19 0.58
C ALA A 22 -3.47 15.14 1.78
N ASP A 23 -4.50 14.94 2.60
CA ASP A 23 -4.74 15.68 3.84
C ASP A 23 -5.60 14.87 4.81
N TYR A 24 -4.96 14.26 5.81
CA TYR A 24 -5.64 13.36 6.75
C TYR A 24 -6.82 14.02 7.49
N ARG A 25 -6.84 15.35 7.61
CA ARG A 25 -7.94 16.08 8.26
C ARG A 25 -9.27 15.95 7.51
N ALA A 26 -9.24 15.58 6.23
CA ALA A 26 -10.44 15.24 5.47
C ALA A 26 -11.22 14.06 6.08
N ALA A 27 -10.55 13.16 6.83
CA ALA A 27 -11.20 12.05 7.51
C ALA A 27 -12.31 12.50 8.47
N GLU A 28 -12.14 13.65 9.14
CA GLU A 28 -13.16 14.18 10.06
C GLU A 28 -14.44 14.60 9.32
N VAL A 29 -14.28 15.17 8.11
CA VAL A 29 -15.41 15.51 7.24
C VAL A 29 -16.13 14.23 6.82
N PHE A 30 -15.40 13.22 6.35
CA PHE A 30 -16.01 11.96 5.92
C PHE A 30 -16.71 11.21 7.05
N ASN A 31 -16.14 11.18 8.25
CA ASN A 31 -16.81 10.63 9.45
C ASN A 31 -18.14 11.34 9.74
N THR A 32 -18.21 12.66 9.58
CA THR A 32 -19.45 13.44 9.81
C THR A 32 -20.57 13.02 8.87
N TYR A 33 -20.23 12.60 7.65
CA TYR A 33 -21.19 12.16 6.63
C TYR A 33 -21.35 10.63 6.53
N GLY A 34 -20.68 9.85 7.40
CA GLY A 34 -20.72 8.39 7.32
C GLY A 34 -20.04 7.81 6.06
N ILE A 35 -19.13 8.57 5.44
CA ILE A 35 -18.39 8.14 4.25
C ILE A 35 -17.18 7.30 4.69
N ASP A 36 -17.10 6.06 4.22
CA ASP A 36 -15.96 5.18 4.48
C ASP A 36 -14.75 5.60 3.62
N PHE A 37 -13.64 5.94 4.29
CA PHE A 37 -12.39 6.35 3.66
C PHE A 37 -11.24 5.35 3.87
N CYS A 38 -11.46 4.28 4.66
CA CYS A 38 -10.44 3.27 4.94
C CYS A 38 -10.58 2.09 3.97
N CYS A 39 -11.59 1.24 4.14
CA CYS A 39 -11.84 0.07 3.28
C CYS A 39 -12.44 0.50 1.93
N GLY A 40 -13.48 1.34 1.96
CA GLY A 40 -14.13 1.96 0.80
C GLY A 40 -13.35 3.08 0.12
N GLY A 41 -12.08 3.30 0.50
CA GLY A 41 -11.29 4.45 0.07
C GLY A 41 -11.10 4.57 -1.45
N GLN A 42 -11.24 3.49 -2.22
CA GLN A 42 -11.14 3.49 -3.68
C GLN A 42 -12.37 4.09 -4.39
N MET A 43 -13.46 4.35 -3.67
CA MET A 43 -14.67 4.92 -4.25
C MET A 43 -14.49 6.41 -4.59
N PRO A 44 -14.90 6.88 -5.78
CA PRO A 44 -14.96 8.31 -6.09
C PRO A 44 -15.86 9.06 -5.11
N LEU A 45 -15.46 10.26 -4.70
CA LEU A 45 -16.22 11.06 -3.73
C LEU A 45 -17.68 11.29 -4.16
N GLY A 46 -17.93 11.52 -5.45
CA GLY A 46 -19.29 11.72 -5.97
C GLY A 46 -20.18 10.49 -5.81
N GLU A 47 -19.61 9.29 -5.97
CA GLU A 47 -20.32 8.02 -5.78
C GLU A 47 -20.57 7.78 -4.29
N ALA A 48 -19.56 7.97 -3.44
CA ALA A 48 -19.68 7.85 -1.98
C ALA A 48 -20.75 8.79 -1.40
N CYS A 49 -20.81 10.03 -1.89
CA CYS A 49 -21.85 10.98 -1.49
C CYS A 49 -23.25 10.51 -1.93
N THR A 50 -23.35 9.91 -3.12
CA THR A 50 -24.62 9.38 -3.65
C THR A 50 -25.12 8.22 -2.79
N GLU A 51 -24.24 7.30 -2.37
CA GLU A 51 -24.60 6.18 -1.50
C GLU A 51 -25.08 6.65 -0.12
N GLN A 52 -24.44 7.67 0.46
CA GLN A 52 -24.84 8.23 1.75
C GLN A 52 -26.02 9.22 1.66
N GLY A 53 -26.53 9.50 0.46
CA GLY A 53 -27.64 10.44 0.24
C GLY A 53 -27.29 11.90 0.57
N VAL A 54 -26.01 12.27 0.47
CA VAL A 54 -25.50 13.61 0.77
C VAL A 54 -25.10 14.34 -0.51
N ARG A 55 -25.11 15.68 -0.49
CA ARG A 55 -24.76 16.48 -1.66
C ARG A 55 -23.24 16.64 -1.77
N VAL A 56 -22.66 16.17 -2.89
CA VAL A 56 -21.22 16.26 -3.12
C VAL A 56 -20.68 17.70 -3.03
N GLU A 57 -21.48 18.70 -3.42
CA GLU A 57 -21.04 20.11 -3.32
C GLU A 57 -20.87 20.59 -1.88
N GLU A 58 -21.69 20.09 -0.95
CA GLU A 58 -21.61 20.43 0.48
C GLU A 58 -20.33 19.83 1.08
N VAL A 59 -20.07 18.55 0.80
CA VAL A 59 -18.86 17.86 1.26
C VAL A 59 -17.60 18.51 0.70
N LEU A 60 -17.57 18.84 -0.60
CA LEU A 60 -16.44 19.54 -1.22
C LEU A 60 -16.17 20.91 -0.59
N GLN A 61 -17.24 21.63 -0.20
CA GLN A 61 -17.11 22.92 0.46
C GLN A 61 -16.50 22.78 1.87
N GLU A 62 -16.89 21.78 2.64
CA GLU A 62 -16.31 21.52 3.96
C GLU A 62 -14.84 21.08 3.88
N LEU A 63 -14.50 20.19 2.93
CA LEU A 63 -13.12 19.80 2.68
C LEU A 63 -12.21 20.99 2.33
N GLU A 64 -12.74 21.93 1.53
CA GLU A 64 -12.02 23.16 1.19
C GLU A 64 -11.81 24.06 2.42
N GLN A 65 -12.79 24.14 3.34
CA GLN A 65 -12.64 24.88 4.58
C GLN A 65 -11.57 24.28 5.50
N VAL A 66 -11.53 22.96 5.66
CA VAL A 66 -10.49 22.26 6.44
C VAL A 66 -9.10 22.54 5.87
N THR A 67 -8.99 22.53 4.54
CA THR A 67 -7.74 22.84 3.84
C THR A 67 -7.28 24.28 4.11
N GLN A 68 -8.21 25.25 4.06
CA GLN A 68 -7.92 26.69 4.23
C GLN A 68 -7.70 27.11 5.70
N ALA A 69 -8.33 26.44 6.66
CA ALA A 69 -8.19 26.73 8.09
C ALA A 69 -6.85 26.23 8.70
N ALA A 70 -6.00 25.61 7.88
CA ALA A 70 -4.76 24.96 8.32
C ALA A 70 -3.74 25.94 8.89
N SER A 71 -3.52 25.88 10.20
CA SER A 71 -2.37 26.48 10.90
C SER A 71 -1.38 25.43 11.42
N SER A 72 -1.72 24.15 11.31
CA SER A 72 -0.86 23.00 11.69
C SER A 72 -0.19 22.35 10.49
N PRO A 73 0.95 21.66 10.68
CA PRO A 73 1.61 20.91 9.62
C PRO A 73 0.67 19.83 9.05
N PHE A 74 0.69 19.67 7.73
CA PHE A 74 -0.02 18.61 7.03
C PHE A 74 0.71 17.27 7.29
N GLU A 75 -0.01 16.24 7.73
CA GLU A 75 0.52 14.88 7.74
C GLU A 75 0.37 14.29 6.33
N ARG A 76 1.39 14.53 5.49
CA ARG A 76 1.47 14.07 4.09
C ARG A 76 2.00 12.64 4.02
N TYR A 77 1.18 11.69 4.45
CA TYR A 77 1.53 10.27 4.44
C TYR A 77 1.82 9.76 3.02
N ASP A 78 1.19 10.37 2.01
CA ASP A 78 1.47 10.15 0.59
C ASP A 78 2.93 10.40 0.21
N GLN A 79 3.68 11.19 0.97
CA GLN A 79 5.08 11.51 0.71
C GLN A 79 6.08 10.62 1.46
N TRP A 80 5.61 9.76 2.37
CA TRP A 80 6.51 8.91 3.14
C TRP A 80 6.99 7.72 2.31
N GLU A 81 8.26 7.36 2.46
CA GLU A 81 8.80 6.11 1.90
C GLU A 81 8.14 4.91 2.61
N GLN A 82 7.94 3.83 1.87
CA GLN A 82 7.20 2.65 2.35
C GLN A 82 7.89 1.99 3.56
N ASP A 83 9.22 1.97 3.60
CA ASP A 83 9.99 1.42 4.73
C ASP A 83 9.72 2.21 6.02
N PHE A 84 9.75 3.54 5.97
CA PHE A 84 9.40 4.40 7.10
C PHE A 84 7.93 4.28 7.49
N LEU A 85 7.01 4.23 6.52
CA LEU A 85 5.57 4.09 6.79
C LEU A 85 5.27 2.76 7.50
N THR A 86 5.91 1.65 7.11
CA THR A 86 5.76 0.37 7.83
C THR A 86 6.22 0.48 9.29
N ASP A 87 7.35 1.15 9.56
CA ASP A 87 7.82 1.36 10.92
C ASP A 87 6.87 2.25 11.72
N TYR A 88 6.30 3.29 11.11
CA TYR A 88 5.30 4.13 11.75
C TYR A 88 4.05 3.33 12.14
N ILE A 89 3.51 2.52 11.22
CA ILE A 89 2.31 1.69 11.46
C ILE A 89 2.55 0.74 12.63
N VAL A 90 3.67 0.03 12.65
CA VAL A 90 4.01 -0.88 13.76
C VAL A 90 4.13 -0.13 15.09
N ASN A 91 4.85 0.99 15.11
CA ASN A 91 5.17 1.69 16.36
C ASN A 91 4.01 2.53 16.92
N GLN A 92 3.12 3.03 16.06
CA GLN A 92 1.98 3.85 16.49
C GLN A 92 0.70 3.03 16.59
N HIS A 93 0.34 2.34 15.52
CA HIS A 93 -0.95 1.65 15.42
C HIS A 93 -0.88 0.25 16.03
N HIS A 94 0.05 -0.62 15.62
CA HIS A 94 0.09 -1.99 16.15
C HIS A 94 0.42 -2.01 17.64
N ALA A 95 1.34 -1.15 18.08
CA ALA A 95 1.68 -1.01 19.50
C ALA A 95 0.46 -0.58 20.35
N TYR A 96 -0.33 0.37 19.84
CA TYR A 96 -1.58 0.78 20.47
C TYR A 96 -2.60 -0.38 20.50
N THR A 97 -2.85 -1.01 19.36
CA THR A 97 -3.83 -2.08 19.20
C THR A 97 -3.51 -3.26 20.12
N LYS A 98 -2.25 -3.72 20.13
CA LYS A 98 -1.79 -4.80 21.02
C LYS A 98 -1.97 -4.48 22.51
N ARG A 99 -1.82 -3.20 22.90
CA ARG A 99 -2.04 -2.74 24.28
C ARG A 99 -3.53 -2.68 24.64
N MET A 100 -4.38 -2.28 23.71
CA MET A 100 -5.82 -2.07 23.97
C MET A 100 -6.63 -3.36 23.89
N ILE A 101 -6.25 -4.32 23.05
CA ILE A 101 -6.93 -5.64 22.92
C ILE A 101 -7.25 -6.28 24.28
N PRO A 102 -6.29 -6.51 25.19
CA PRO A 102 -6.59 -7.18 26.46
C PRO A 102 -7.46 -6.31 27.39
N GLN A 103 -7.29 -4.99 27.37
CA GLN A 103 -8.07 -4.08 28.22
C GLN A 103 -9.54 -4.06 27.80
N LEU A 104 -9.79 -3.82 26.51
CA LEU A 104 -11.14 -3.79 25.96
C LEU A 104 -11.86 -5.14 26.12
N ARG A 105 -11.12 -6.26 26.08
CA ARG A 105 -11.68 -7.59 26.38
C ARG A 105 -12.14 -7.72 27.83
N GLU A 106 -11.38 -7.19 28.78
CA GLU A 106 -11.77 -7.19 30.19
C GLU A 106 -12.98 -6.27 30.44
N PHE A 107 -12.96 -5.07 29.86
CA PHE A 107 -14.08 -4.13 29.96
C PHE A 107 -15.36 -4.69 29.34
N SER A 108 -15.29 -5.25 28.12
CA SER A 108 -16.47 -5.77 27.43
C SER A 108 -17.08 -6.97 28.16
N ALA A 109 -16.25 -7.89 28.66
CA ALA A 109 -16.71 -9.02 29.47
C ALA A 109 -17.37 -8.56 30.78
N THR A 110 -16.77 -7.59 31.48
CA THR A 110 -17.30 -7.06 32.74
C THR A 110 -18.65 -6.37 32.53
N VAL A 111 -18.77 -5.55 31.49
CA VAL A 111 -20.02 -4.85 31.17
C VAL A 111 -21.10 -5.85 30.76
N ALA A 112 -20.77 -6.83 29.93
CA ALA A 112 -21.71 -7.89 29.53
C ALA A 112 -22.21 -8.73 30.72
N ASP A 113 -21.34 -9.03 31.69
CA ASP A 113 -21.71 -9.79 32.89
C ASP A 113 -22.66 -9.00 33.80
N VAL A 114 -22.36 -7.72 34.06
CA VAL A 114 -23.11 -6.88 34.99
C VAL A 114 -24.40 -6.33 34.37
N HIS A 115 -24.34 -5.91 33.11
CA HIS A 115 -25.43 -5.18 32.45
C HIS A 115 -26.19 -6.00 31.41
N GLY A 116 -25.69 -7.18 31.02
CA GLY A 116 -26.23 -7.95 29.89
C GLY A 116 -27.67 -8.45 30.03
N ASP A 117 -28.27 -8.41 31.22
CA ASP A 117 -29.70 -8.72 31.40
C ASP A 117 -30.59 -7.52 31.06
N SER A 118 -30.16 -6.30 31.42
CA SER A 118 -30.88 -5.05 31.14
C SER A 118 -30.52 -4.45 29.78
N HIS A 119 -29.29 -4.73 29.32
CA HIS A 119 -28.64 -4.19 28.13
C HIS A 119 -28.05 -5.35 27.32
N PRO A 120 -28.87 -6.20 26.69
CA PRO A 120 -28.43 -7.43 26.03
C PRO A 120 -27.45 -7.20 24.87
N GLU A 121 -27.45 -6.00 24.26
CA GLU A 121 -26.48 -5.59 23.25
C GLU A 121 -25.03 -5.65 23.76
N THR A 122 -24.81 -5.46 25.08
CA THR A 122 -23.47 -5.56 25.68
C THR A 122 -22.87 -6.95 25.56
N ARG A 123 -23.70 -8.01 25.58
CA ARG A 123 -23.25 -9.39 25.35
C ARG A 123 -22.81 -9.59 23.90
N SER A 124 -23.57 -9.05 22.96
CA SER A 124 -23.23 -9.08 21.53
C SER A 124 -21.95 -8.31 21.24
N ILE A 125 -21.79 -7.11 21.82
CA ILE A 125 -20.57 -6.30 21.71
C ILE A 125 -19.36 -7.07 22.25
N ALA A 126 -19.49 -7.75 23.39
CA ALA A 126 -18.40 -8.54 23.95
C ALA A 126 -17.99 -9.71 23.04
N GLN A 127 -18.97 -10.37 22.38
CA GLN A 127 -18.69 -11.43 21.42
C GLN A 127 -18.00 -10.89 20.16
N LEU A 128 -18.55 -9.85 19.53
CA LEU A 128 -17.96 -9.22 18.35
C LEU A 128 -16.54 -8.71 18.63
N TRP A 129 -16.32 -8.14 19.82
CA TRP A 129 -14.99 -7.72 20.23
C TRP A 129 -14.02 -8.90 20.36
N GLN A 130 -14.47 -10.05 20.87
CA GLN A 130 -13.63 -11.23 20.97
C GLN A 130 -13.19 -11.70 19.58
N GLU A 131 -14.10 -11.75 18.62
CA GLU A 131 -13.85 -12.13 17.22
C GLU A 131 -12.88 -11.12 16.57
N ALA A 132 -13.23 -9.84 16.54
CA ALA A 132 -12.39 -8.77 15.98
C ALA A 132 -10.97 -8.73 16.59
N SER A 133 -10.86 -8.92 17.91
CA SER A 133 -9.55 -8.90 18.59
C SER A 133 -8.66 -10.10 18.23
N GLY A 134 -9.27 -11.24 17.89
CA GLY A 134 -8.56 -12.42 17.41
C GLY A 134 -8.03 -12.21 16.00
N ASP A 135 -8.91 -11.70 15.12
CA ASP A 135 -8.59 -11.43 13.72
C ASP A 135 -7.49 -10.37 13.60
N LEU A 136 -7.63 -9.23 14.30
CA LEU A 136 -6.61 -8.18 14.35
C LEU A 136 -5.24 -8.68 14.82
N ALA A 137 -5.22 -9.53 15.85
CA ALA A 137 -3.96 -10.06 16.38
C ALA A 137 -3.25 -10.99 15.38
N ALA A 138 -4.01 -11.84 14.68
CA ALA A 138 -3.48 -12.71 13.64
C ALA A 138 -3.05 -11.92 12.39
N HIS A 139 -3.87 -10.96 11.98
CA HIS A 139 -3.63 -10.05 10.87
C HIS A 139 -2.30 -9.28 11.04
N MET A 140 -2.12 -8.54 12.14
CA MET A 140 -0.88 -7.78 12.39
C MET A 140 0.37 -8.68 12.42
N GLN A 141 0.24 -9.96 12.83
CA GLN A 141 1.37 -10.90 12.76
C GLN A 141 1.76 -11.24 11.33
N LYS A 142 0.78 -11.44 10.43
CA LYS A 142 1.05 -11.67 9.00
C LYS A 142 1.79 -10.47 8.40
N GLU A 143 1.36 -9.26 8.75
CA GLU A 143 2.03 -8.04 8.29
C GLU A 143 3.46 -7.92 8.80
N GLU A 144 3.66 -8.01 10.12
CA GLU A 144 4.96 -7.81 10.76
C GLU A 144 5.98 -8.90 10.41
N LEU A 145 5.54 -10.14 10.16
CA LEU A 145 6.42 -11.27 9.89
C LEU A 145 6.64 -11.52 8.40
N LEU A 146 5.70 -11.15 7.53
CA LEU A 146 5.74 -11.46 6.10
C LEU A 146 5.73 -10.20 5.23
N LEU A 147 4.66 -9.41 5.30
CA LEU A 147 4.43 -8.30 4.35
C LEU A 147 5.42 -7.15 4.56
N PHE A 148 5.52 -6.59 5.76
CA PHE A 148 6.41 -5.44 6.02
C PHE A 148 7.89 -5.76 5.80
N PRO A 149 8.42 -6.93 6.22
CA PRO A 149 9.77 -7.33 5.84
C PRO A 149 9.96 -7.47 4.33
N TYR A 150 8.92 -7.86 3.58
CA TYR A 150 8.97 -7.88 2.13
C TYR A 150 9.01 -6.48 1.51
N ILE A 151 8.15 -5.57 1.96
CA ILE A 151 8.15 -4.17 1.54
C ILE A 151 9.53 -3.54 1.72
N LYS A 152 10.15 -3.72 2.90
CA LYS A 152 11.50 -3.21 3.17
C LYS A 152 12.56 -3.78 2.22
N ARG A 153 12.45 -5.06 1.84
CA ARG A 153 13.33 -5.68 0.83
C ARG A 153 13.13 -5.07 -0.56
N LEU A 154 11.89 -4.75 -0.95
CA LEU A 154 11.60 -4.08 -2.22
C LEU A 154 12.22 -2.68 -2.26
N VAL A 155 12.02 -1.89 -1.21
CA VAL A 155 12.60 -0.53 -1.10
C VAL A 155 14.14 -0.59 -1.16
N GLN A 156 14.75 -1.52 -0.42
CA GLN A 156 16.20 -1.72 -0.48
C GLN A 156 16.65 -2.16 -1.88
N GLY A 157 15.93 -3.08 -2.52
CA GLY A 157 16.20 -3.54 -3.88
C GLY A 157 16.15 -2.40 -4.89
N GLN A 158 15.18 -1.49 -4.78
CA GLN A 158 15.10 -0.28 -5.60
C GLN A 158 16.32 0.61 -5.43
N LYS A 159 16.70 0.91 -4.17
CA LYS A 159 17.88 1.74 -3.84
C LYS A 159 19.18 1.12 -4.37
N GLU A 160 19.25 -0.21 -4.46
CA GLU A 160 20.41 -0.97 -4.95
C GLU A 160 20.35 -1.37 -6.43
N GLY A 161 19.25 -1.09 -7.14
CA GLY A 161 19.03 -1.55 -8.53
C GLY A 161 18.95 -3.07 -8.67
N ARG A 162 18.49 -3.78 -7.64
CA ARG A 162 18.34 -5.25 -7.63
C ARG A 162 16.89 -5.66 -7.96
N PRO A 163 16.70 -6.74 -8.73
CA PRO A 163 15.38 -7.27 -9.02
C PRO A 163 14.72 -7.82 -7.75
N PRO A 164 13.37 -7.89 -7.71
CA PRO A 164 12.67 -8.42 -6.55
C PRO A 164 12.88 -9.93 -6.48
N VAL A 165 13.13 -10.45 -5.27
CA VAL A 165 13.19 -11.90 -5.00
C VAL A 165 11.79 -12.38 -4.65
N ALA A 166 11.31 -13.40 -5.37
CA ALA A 166 9.97 -13.94 -5.16
C ALA A 166 9.79 -14.39 -3.68
N PRO A 167 8.77 -13.88 -2.97
CA PRO A 167 8.44 -14.33 -1.63
C PRO A 167 7.76 -15.71 -1.63
N PRO A 168 7.77 -16.45 -0.50
CA PRO A 168 7.13 -17.76 -0.39
C PRO A 168 5.59 -17.70 -0.54
N PHE A 169 5.00 -16.52 -0.39
CA PHE A 169 3.57 -16.25 -0.57
C PHE A 169 3.21 -15.76 -1.98
N GLY A 170 4.14 -15.85 -2.95
CA GLY A 170 3.88 -15.50 -4.35
C GLY A 170 4.23 -14.06 -4.68
N SER A 171 3.30 -13.11 -4.51
CA SER A 171 3.51 -11.69 -4.82
C SER A 171 2.97 -10.75 -3.73
N ALA A 172 3.40 -9.49 -3.74
CA ALA A 172 2.82 -8.45 -2.90
C ALA A 172 1.29 -8.40 -3.06
N ARG A 173 0.81 -8.34 -4.31
CA ARG A 173 -0.63 -8.25 -4.63
C ARG A 173 -1.44 -9.41 -4.03
N GLN A 174 -0.91 -10.63 -4.06
CA GLN A 174 -1.62 -11.79 -3.52
C GLN A 174 -1.79 -11.73 -2.00
N LEU A 175 -0.73 -11.38 -1.27
CA LEU A 175 -0.81 -11.24 0.19
C LEU A 175 -1.61 -9.99 0.59
N ILE A 176 -1.47 -8.88 -0.15
CA ILE A 176 -2.23 -7.65 0.10
C ILE A 176 -3.72 -7.88 -0.06
N GLN A 177 -4.17 -8.65 -1.06
CA GLN A 177 -5.59 -8.99 -1.20
C GLN A 177 -6.11 -9.72 0.06
N GLU A 178 -5.33 -10.66 0.61
CA GLU A 178 -5.69 -11.32 1.87
C GLU A 178 -5.75 -10.32 3.05
N MET A 179 -4.87 -9.31 3.08
CA MET A 179 -4.91 -8.28 4.11
C MET A 179 -6.14 -7.36 3.96
N GLU A 180 -6.50 -7.00 2.73
CA GLU A 180 -7.70 -6.19 2.44
C GLU A 180 -8.99 -6.94 2.80
N ASP A 181 -9.06 -8.25 2.54
CA ASP A 181 -10.18 -9.09 2.94
C ASP A 181 -10.30 -9.17 4.48
N ASP A 182 -9.18 -9.30 5.20
CA ASP A 182 -9.15 -9.25 6.67
C ASP A 182 -9.60 -7.87 7.21
N HIS A 183 -9.24 -6.78 6.52
CA HIS A 183 -9.65 -5.43 6.88
C HIS A 183 -11.16 -5.24 6.75
N GLU A 184 -11.76 -5.72 5.66
CA GLU A 184 -13.21 -5.67 5.46
C GLU A 184 -13.93 -6.45 6.56
N ALA A 185 -13.51 -7.69 6.83
CA ALA A 185 -14.10 -8.50 7.90
C ALA A 185 -13.98 -7.85 9.30
N THR A 186 -12.83 -7.24 9.61
CA THR A 186 -12.64 -6.51 10.86
C THR A 186 -13.50 -5.25 10.92
N GLY A 187 -13.57 -4.51 9.82
CA GLY A 187 -14.39 -3.31 9.69
C GLY A 187 -15.87 -3.61 9.93
N ASP A 188 -16.38 -4.72 9.40
CA ASP A 188 -17.76 -5.18 9.62
C ASP A 188 -18.06 -5.43 11.09
N HIS A 189 -17.13 -6.05 11.84
CA HIS A 189 -17.30 -6.23 13.28
C HIS A 189 -17.36 -4.90 14.02
N LEU A 190 -16.47 -3.96 13.70
CA LEU A 190 -16.42 -2.64 14.35
C LEU A 190 -17.66 -1.80 14.03
N ALA A 191 -18.15 -1.82 12.79
CA ALA A 191 -19.38 -1.15 12.38
C ALA A 191 -20.62 -1.71 13.10
N GLN A 192 -20.66 -3.04 13.31
CA GLN A 192 -21.71 -3.65 14.12
C GLN A 192 -21.65 -3.23 15.59
N ILE A 193 -20.44 -3.16 16.17
CA ILE A 193 -20.25 -2.66 17.55
C ILE A 193 -20.69 -1.19 17.65
N GLU A 194 -20.32 -0.34 16.69
CA GLU A 194 -20.75 1.06 16.62
C GLU A 194 -22.29 1.17 16.59
N THR A 195 -22.94 0.37 15.75
CA THR A 195 -24.40 0.32 15.65
C THR A 195 -25.06 -0.11 16.95
N LEU A 196 -24.62 -1.23 17.53
CA LEU A 196 -25.16 -1.77 18.79
C LEU A 196 -24.95 -0.82 19.96
N SER A 197 -23.86 -0.05 19.94
CA SER A 197 -23.53 0.93 20.97
C SER A 197 -24.18 2.31 20.76
N ASN A 198 -25.04 2.45 19.73
CA ASN A 198 -25.65 3.72 19.34
C ASN A 198 -24.59 4.82 19.14
N GLY A 199 -23.60 4.54 18.29
CA GLY A 199 -22.47 5.43 18.05
C GLY A 199 -21.63 5.64 19.31
N PHE A 200 -21.40 4.56 20.07
CA PHE A 200 -20.69 4.58 21.35
C PHE A 200 -21.29 5.53 22.40
N THR A 201 -22.62 5.72 22.38
CA THR A 201 -23.34 6.57 23.34
C THR A 201 -23.88 5.73 24.50
N PRO A 202 -23.29 5.82 25.71
CA PRO A 202 -23.70 4.99 26.83
C PRO A 202 -25.09 5.42 27.36
N PRO A 203 -25.94 4.47 27.80
CA PRO A 203 -27.26 4.80 28.35
C PRO A 203 -27.16 5.57 29.67
N GLN A 204 -28.28 6.14 30.12
CA GLN A 204 -28.30 7.00 31.30
C GLN A 204 -27.89 6.27 32.58
N ASP A 205 -28.26 4.99 32.70
CA ASP A 205 -27.93 4.10 33.82
C ASP A 205 -26.56 3.42 33.68
N ALA A 206 -25.79 3.71 32.63
CA ALA A 206 -24.45 3.17 32.45
C ALA A 206 -23.51 3.55 33.61
N CYS A 207 -22.89 2.53 34.20
CA CYS A 207 -21.84 2.73 35.19
C CYS A 207 -20.54 3.28 34.55
N ASN A 208 -19.56 3.66 35.37
CA ASN A 208 -18.30 4.22 34.86
C ASN A 208 -17.53 3.25 33.96
N THR A 209 -17.55 1.94 34.26
CA THR A 209 -16.91 0.91 33.44
C THR A 209 -17.56 0.81 32.06
N TYR A 210 -18.89 0.90 32.00
CA TYR A 210 -19.64 0.89 30.73
C TYR A 210 -19.35 2.15 29.90
N ARG A 211 -19.32 3.32 30.54
CA ARG A 211 -18.94 4.58 29.87
C ARG A 211 -17.50 4.55 29.35
N ALA A 212 -16.57 4.00 30.13
CA ALA A 212 -15.18 3.86 29.73
C ALA A 212 -15.02 2.90 28.54
N LEU A 213 -15.73 1.76 28.55
CA LEU A 213 -15.73 0.82 27.42
C LEU A 213 -16.09 1.52 26.12
N TYR A 214 -17.20 2.27 26.09
CA TYR A 214 -17.66 2.94 24.88
C TYR A 214 -16.69 4.03 24.42
N ALA A 215 -16.12 4.80 25.35
CA ALA A 215 -15.09 5.78 25.01
C ALA A 215 -13.85 5.12 24.38
N TYR A 216 -13.38 3.99 24.94
CA TYR A 216 -12.24 3.28 24.39
C TYR A 216 -12.54 2.58 23.06
N LEU A 217 -13.76 2.05 22.87
CA LEU A 217 -14.18 1.49 21.59
C LEU A 217 -14.24 2.56 20.50
N ALA A 218 -14.74 3.75 20.80
CA ALA A 218 -14.75 4.87 19.87
C ALA A 218 -13.32 5.31 19.48
N GLU A 219 -12.42 5.42 20.45
CA GLU A 219 -11.00 5.73 20.21
C GLU A 219 -10.33 4.64 19.36
N PHE A 220 -10.59 3.37 19.68
CA PHE A 220 -10.03 2.22 18.98
C PHE A 220 -10.51 2.14 17.54
N ASP A 221 -11.81 2.35 17.31
CA ASP A 221 -12.41 2.39 15.97
C ASP A 221 -11.78 3.50 15.11
N ALA A 222 -11.70 4.73 15.65
CA ALA A 222 -11.05 5.84 14.96
C ALA A 222 -9.56 5.58 14.65
N SER A 223 -8.84 4.97 15.60
CA SER A 223 -7.44 4.58 15.41
C SER A 223 -7.27 3.50 14.34
N THR A 224 -8.19 2.54 14.29
CA THR A 224 -8.20 1.44 13.31
C THR A 224 -8.54 1.95 11.91
N LYS A 225 -9.52 2.84 11.77
CA LYS A 225 -9.85 3.50 10.49
C LYS A 225 -8.63 4.26 9.93
N LYS A 226 -7.88 4.97 10.80
CA LYS A 226 -6.62 5.62 10.41
C LYS A 226 -5.58 4.60 9.92
N HIS A 227 -5.36 3.55 10.71
CA HIS A 227 -4.39 2.49 10.41
C HIS A 227 -4.69 1.87 9.04
N VAL A 228 -5.89 1.33 8.85
CA VAL A 228 -6.31 0.69 7.60
C VAL A 228 -6.23 1.66 6.42
N HIS A 229 -6.54 2.94 6.63
CA HIS A 229 -6.38 3.94 5.57
C HIS A 229 -4.92 4.07 5.10
N LEU A 230 -3.96 4.14 6.03
CA LEU A 230 -2.53 4.22 5.70
C LEU A 230 -2.06 2.99 4.90
N GLU A 231 -2.67 1.84 5.13
CA GLU A 231 -2.38 0.61 4.42
C GLU A 231 -3.03 0.57 3.05
N ASN A 232 -4.36 0.49 3.00
CA ASN A 232 -5.15 0.27 1.79
C ASN A 232 -4.96 1.37 0.74
N ASN A 233 -4.80 2.62 1.19
CA ASN A 233 -4.84 3.77 0.29
C ASN A 233 -3.46 4.39 0.05
N ILE A 234 -2.41 3.92 0.75
CA ILE A 234 -1.05 4.48 0.61
C ILE A 234 0.00 3.38 0.51
N LEU A 235 0.18 2.57 1.55
CA LEU A 235 1.29 1.61 1.61
C LEU A 235 1.12 0.49 0.58
N PHE A 236 -0.07 -0.09 0.48
CA PHE A 236 -0.35 -1.25 -0.37
C PHE A 236 -0.27 -0.91 -1.86
N PRO A 237 -0.92 0.15 -2.39
CA PRO A 237 -0.77 0.55 -3.79
C PRO A 237 0.69 0.82 -4.15
N LYS A 238 1.41 1.61 -3.32
CA LYS A 238 2.84 1.89 -3.52
C LYS A 238 3.71 0.63 -3.54
N THR A 239 3.34 -0.39 -2.76
CA THR A 239 4.08 -1.65 -2.71
C THR A 239 3.89 -2.46 -3.97
N ILE A 240 2.64 -2.58 -4.43
CA ILE A 240 2.29 -3.27 -5.67
C ILE A 240 3.00 -2.61 -6.85
N ASP A 241 2.89 -1.29 -6.97
CA ASP A 241 3.54 -0.52 -8.03
C ASP A 241 5.06 -0.71 -8.01
N LEU A 242 5.68 -0.68 -6.82
CA LEU A 242 7.12 -0.88 -6.68
C LEU A 242 7.55 -2.29 -7.11
N GLU A 243 6.82 -3.33 -6.69
CA GLU A 243 7.11 -4.70 -7.10
C GLU A 243 6.99 -4.87 -8.63
N GLU A 244 5.92 -4.32 -9.23
CA GLU A 244 5.67 -4.36 -10.67
C GLU A 244 6.74 -3.59 -11.45
N GLN A 245 7.16 -2.42 -10.98
CA GLN A 245 8.26 -1.63 -11.55
C GLN A 245 9.58 -2.40 -11.50
N LEU A 246 9.97 -2.92 -10.34
CA LEU A 246 11.23 -3.66 -10.18
C LEU A 246 11.22 -4.96 -11.00
N ARG A 247 10.08 -5.64 -11.11
CA ARG A 247 9.93 -6.82 -11.95
C ARG A 247 9.99 -6.46 -13.44
N SER A 248 9.38 -5.36 -13.85
CA SER A 248 9.43 -4.89 -15.24
C SER A 248 10.83 -4.45 -15.64
N SER A 249 11.55 -3.73 -14.77
CA SER A 249 12.97 -3.40 -14.98
C SER A 249 13.88 -4.64 -15.02
N ALA A 250 13.50 -5.72 -14.34
CA ALA A 250 14.21 -7.01 -14.39
C ALA A 250 13.90 -7.82 -15.67
N ILE A 251 12.65 -7.80 -16.13
CA ILE A 251 12.18 -8.46 -17.37
C ILE A 251 12.72 -7.74 -18.61
N ASP A 252 12.88 -6.42 -18.53
CA ASP A 252 13.56 -5.53 -19.48
C ASP A 252 15.04 -5.84 -19.73
N THR A 253 15.54 -6.91 -19.11
CA THR A 253 16.84 -7.44 -19.42
C THR A 253 16.67 -8.90 -19.83
N GLU A 254 16.00 -9.14 -20.96
CA GLU A 254 15.95 -10.45 -21.61
C GLU A 254 17.38 -10.99 -21.69
N THR A 255 17.62 -12.23 -21.28
CA THR A 255 18.97 -12.81 -21.32
C THR A 255 19.09 -13.73 -22.52
N LEU A 256 19.85 -13.31 -23.52
CA LEU A 256 20.20 -14.09 -24.70
C LEU A 256 21.53 -14.82 -24.47
N ASP A 257 21.46 -16.10 -24.09
CA ASP A 257 22.64 -16.94 -23.87
C ASP A 257 23.06 -17.69 -25.14
N LEU A 258 24.17 -17.26 -25.75
CA LEU A 258 24.67 -17.82 -27.00
C LEU A 258 25.54 -19.07 -26.83
N ARG A 259 25.96 -19.40 -25.60
CA ARG A 259 26.97 -20.45 -25.37
C ARG A 259 26.50 -21.82 -25.87
N GLN A 260 25.19 -22.04 -25.88
CA GLN A 260 24.56 -23.28 -26.34
C GLN A 260 24.05 -23.22 -27.79
N LEU A 261 24.14 -22.06 -28.46
CA LEU A 261 23.62 -21.87 -29.81
C LEU A 261 24.69 -22.14 -30.88
N PRO A 262 24.34 -22.80 -32.01
CA PRO A 262 25.22 -22.96 -33.15
C PRO A 262 25.72 -21.61 -33.70
N PRO A 263 27.01 -21.45 -34.06
CA PRO A 263 27.55 -20.16 -34.52
C PRO A 263 26.77 -19.48 -35.67
N PRO A 264 26.25 -20.20 -36.68
CA PRO A 264 25.48 -19.57 -37.76
C PRO A 264 24.17 -18.92 -37.31
N GLU A 265 23.62 -19.35 -36.16
CA GLU A 265 22.32 -18.88 -35.65
C GLU A 265 22.47 -17.69 -34.68
N ARG A 266 23.67 -17.49 -34.11
CA ARG A 266 23.93 -16.46 -33.10
C ARG A 266 23.66 -15.04 -33.63
N HIS A 267 24.29 -14.64 -34.73
CA HIS A 267 24.18 -13.27 -35.25
C HIS A 267 22.75 -12.91 -35.69
N PRO A 268 22.04 -13.71 -36.51
CA PRO A 268 20.66 -13.40 -36.88
C PRO A 268 19.74 -13.20 -35.68
N LEU A 269 19.88 -14.06 -34.66
CA LEU A 269 19.07 -13.96 -33.45
C LEU A 269 19.36 -12.69 -32.66
N ILE A 270 20.64 -12.32 -32.48
CA ILE A 270 21.01 -11.09 -31.77
C ILE A 270 20.42 -9.85 -32.44
N PHE A 271 20.55 -9.73 -33.76
CA PHE A 271 20.03 -8.58 -34.49
C PHE A 271 18.51 -8.55 -34.50
N GLN A 272 17.85 -9.71 -34.61
CA GLN A 272 16.40 -9.81 -34.49
C GLN A 272 15.92 -9.38 -33.09
N THR A 273 16.56 -9.88 -32.02
CA THR A 273 16.26 -9.47 -30.64
C THR A 273 16.42 -7.96 -30.48
N PHE A 274 17.50 -7.38 -31.00
CA PHE A 274 17.73 -5.94 -30.96
C PHE A 274 16.68 -5.12 -31.74
N GLU A 275 16.29 -5.57 -32.93
CA GLU A 275 15.29 -4.86 -33.77
C GLU A 275 13.90 -4.86 -33.14
N ASN A 276 13.59 -5.89 -32.37
CA ASN A 276 12.34 -6.02 -31.62
C ASN A 276 12.32 -5.23 -30.31
N LEU A 277 13.45 -4.69 -29.83
CA LEU A 277 13.47 -3.85 -28.64
C LEU A 277 12.71 -2.55 -28.88
N GLU A 278 11.88 -2.14 -27.92
CA GLU A 278 11.40 -0.76 -27.86
C GLU A 278 12.58 0.21 -27.54
N PRO A 279 12.55 1.47 -28.01
CA PRO A 279 13.56 2.46 -27.62
C PRO A 279 13.70 2.56 -26.09
N GLY A 280 14.94 2.62 -25.59
CA GLY A 280 15.25 2.65 -24.15
C GLY A 280 15.34 1.28 -23.47
N ARG A 281 14.89 0.20 -24.12
CA ARG A 281 14.99 -1.18 -23.59
C ARG A 281 16.33 -1.83 -23.93
N SER A 282 16.65 -2.94 -23.25
CA SER A 282 17.90 -3.67 -23.46
C SER A 282 17.75 -5.19 -23.28
N PHE A 283 18.79 -5.95 -23.62
CA PHE A 283 18.90 -7.37 -23.27
C PHE A 283 20.35 -7.67 -22.84
N ILE A 284 20.57 -8.71 -22.04
CA ILE A 284 21.89 -9.24 -21.71
C ILE A 284 22.27 -10.32 -22.71
N LEU A 285 23.36 -10.08 -23.43
CA LEU A 285 24.05 -11.08 -24.22
C LEU A 285 25.05 -11.85 -23.33
N ILE A 286 24.96 -13.18 -23.30
CA ILE A 286 25.98 -14.04 -22.68
C ILE A 286 26.74 -14.79 -23.78
N ASN A 287 28.06 -14.66 -23.80
CA ASN A 287 28.92 -15.29 -24.79
C ASN A 287 30.10 -16.03 -24.14
N ASP A 288 30.63 -17.05 -24.83
CA ASP A 288 31.78 -17.86 -24.41
C ASP A 288 33.13 -17.19 -24.71
N HIS A 289 33.13 -16.02 -25.35
CA HIS A 289 34.29 -15.20 -25.66
C HIS A 289 33.90 -13.72 -25.73
N ASP A 290 34.89 -12.83 -25.77
CA ASP A 290 34.69 -11.39 -25.93
C ASP A 290 33.90 -11.08 -27.22
N PRO A 291 32.68 -10.52 -27.14
CA PRO A 291 31.86 -10.17 -28.31
C PRO A 291 32.33 -8.88 -29.02
N LYS A 292 33.58 -8.44 -28.82
CA LYS A 292 34.16 -7.28 -29.49
C LYS A 292 33.97 -7.22 -31.02
N PRO A 293 34.07 -8.32 -31.81
CA PRO A 293 33.75 -8.26 -33.24
C PRO A 293 32.30 -7.83 -33.52
N LEU A 294 31.36 -8.31 -32.69
CA LEU A 294 29.94 -7.96 -32.80
C LEU A 294 29.71 -6.49 -32.39
N TYR A 295 30.41 -5.98 -31.38
CA TYR A 295 30.38 -4.55 -31.04
C TYR A 295 30.74 -3.66 -32.24
N TYR A 296 31.82 -3.99 -32.96
CA TYR A 296 32.20 -3.24 -34.16
C TYR A 296 31.18 -3.36 -35.29
N GLN A 297 30.50 -4.50 -35.39
CA GLN A 297 29.41 -4.68 -36.35
C GLN A 297 28.22 -3.75 -36.02
N PHE A 298 27.80 -3.68 -34.75
CA PHE A 298 26.79 -2.72 -34.30
C PHE A 298 27.22 -1.27 -34.54
N GLN A 299 28.48 -0.93 -34.27
CA GLN A 299 29.02 0.40 -34.49
C GLN A 299 28.94 0.81 -35.98
N PHE A 300 29.20 -0.12 -36.90
CA PHE A 300 29.14 0.15 -38.33
C PHE A 300 27.71 0.19 -38.88
N GLU A 301 26.85 -0.73 -38.44
CA GLU A 301 25.51 -0.91 -39.04
C GLU A 301 24.38 -0.14 -38.33
N ARG A 302 24.59 0.30 -37.09
CA ARG A 302 23.57 0.91 -36.23
C ARG A 302 24.13 2.11 -35.46
N GLU A 303 25.05 2.87 -36.06
CA GLU A 303 25.68 4.03 -35.43
C GLU A 303 24.62 4.99 -34.83
N GLY A 304 24.81 5.36 -33.56
CA GLY A 304 23.92 6.23 -32.81
C GLY A 304 22.58 5.61 -32.38
N GLN A 305 22.31 4.34 -32.70
CA GLN A 305 21.02 3.68 -32.42
C GLN A 305 21.10 2.63 -31.30
N PHE A 306 22.28 2.36 -30.74
CA PHE A 306 22.47 1.34 -29.71
C PHE A 306 23.34 1.82 -28.55
N THR A 307 23.20 1.16 -27.41
CA THR A 307 24.08 1.25 -26.24
C THR A 307 24.76 -0.09 -26.01
N TRP A 308 25.96 -0.07 -25.43
CA TRP A 308 26.77 -1.26 -25.19
C TRP A 308 27.53 -1.14 -23.88
N GLU A 309 27.27 -2.03 -22.93
CA GLU A 309 27.87 -2.02 -21.60
C GLU A 309 28.33 -3.42 -21.21
N TYR A 310 29.63 -3.56 -20.88
CA TYR A 310 30.14 -4.81 -20.32
C TYR A 310 29.71 -4.94 -18.86
N LEU A 311 28.96 -6.00 -18.55
CA LEU A 311 28.59 -6.38 -17.19
C LEU A 311 29.60 -7.37 -16.58
N GLU A 312 30.19 -8.25 -17.41
CA GLU A 312 31.19 -9.22 -17.00
C GLU A 312 32.18 -9.46 -18.15
N GLN A 313 33.48 -9.49 -17.83
CA GLN A 313 34.57 -9.60 -18.81
C GLN A 313 35.47 -10.81 -18.52
N GLY A 314 34.98 -12.02 -18.77
CA GLY A 314 35.79 -13.24 -18.86
C GLY A 314 36.57 -13.63 -17.59
N PRO A 315 37.37 -14.71 -17.64
CA PRO A 315 37.82 -15.42 -18.84
C PRO A 315 36.89 -16.54 -19.34
N ARG A 316 35.81 -16.89 -18.62
CA ARG A 316 34.89 -17.97 -18.99
C ARG A 316 33.58 -17.48 -19.60
N ASP A 317 32.99 -16.46 -18.98
CA ASP A 317 31.72 -15.89 -19.40
C ASP A 317 31.88 -14.40 -19.66
N TRP A 318 31.27 -13.93 -20.75
CA TRP A 318 31.22 -12.53 -21.11
C TRP A 318 29.76 -12.11 -21.13
N ARG A 319 29.41 -11.11 -20.32
CA ARG A 319 28.03 -10.60 -20.22
C ARG A 319 28.03 -9.15 -20.63
N VAL A 320 27.20 -8.82 -21.62
CA VAL A 320 27.10 -7.48 -22.17
C VAL A 320 25.63 -7.09 -22.22
N ARG A 321 25.30 -5.91 -21.70
CA ARG A 321 24.00 -5.28 -21.92
C ARG A 321 24.03 -4.55 -23.25
N VAL A 322 23.13 -4.92 -24.16
CA VAL A 322 22.93 -4.29 -25.47
C VAL A 322 21.55 -3.64 -25.46
N GLY A 323 21.49 -2.32 -25.66
CA GLY A 323 20.24 -1.56 -25.59
C GLY A 323 19.96 -0.75 -26.85
N ARG A 324 18.69 -0.43 -27.10
CA ARG A 324 18.26 0.45 -28.20
C ARG A 324 18.22 1.89 -27.70
N ALA A 325 18.92 2.80 -28.37
CA ALA A 325 18.97 4.21 -27.96
C ALA A 325 17.58 4.87 -28.04
N ASP A 326 17.25 5.71 -27.06
CA ASP A 326 16.04 6.54 -27.08
C ASP A 326 16.29 7.79 -27.94
N PRO A 327 15.50 8.05 -29.00
CA PRO A 327 15.65 9.25 -29.83
C PRO A 327 15.41 10.57 -29.09
N ALA A 328 14.92 10.55 -27.84
CA ALA A 328 14.70 11.73 -27.00
C ALA A 328 15.87 12.11 -26.07
N SER A 329 17.00 11.38 -26.09
CA SER A 329 18.16 11.59 -25.20
C SER A 329 19.30 12.43 -25.81
#